data_AF-A0A9P4N1A0-F1
#
_entry.id   AF-A0A9P4N1A0-F1
#
_cell.length_a   1.000
_cell.length_b   1.000
_cell.length_c   1.000
_cell.angle_alpha   90.00
_cell.angle_beta   90.00
_cell.angle_gamma   90.00
#
_symmetry.space_group_name_H-M   'P 1'
#
loop_
_entity.id
_entity.type
_entity.pdbx_description
1 polymer ?
#
loop_
_entity_poly.entity_id
_entity_poly.type
_entity_poly.pdbx_seq_one_letter_code
_entity_poly.pdbx_strand_id
1 'polypeptide(L)'
;LPGKHTRLLYDKYIYREAKVLCQLRTKHSRLNSDLVRTKAVESIDCECGLRREIARYFLFECTRWTEQRMPLVEAAGARWGDLSFFLGGRTERKTATGEYLDGPPKSWTPDIEIVKQAI
;
A
#
# COMPACT_ATOMS: atom_id res chain seq x y z
N LEU A 1 -8.05 -15.98 -11.54
CA LEU A 1 -6.58 -16.02 -11.28
C LEU A 1 -6.02 -14.60 -11.39
N PRO A 2 -4.92 -14.26 -10.68
CA PRO A 2 -4.31 -12.93 -10.78
C PRO A 2 -3.96 -12.60 -12.23
N GLY A 3 -4.31 -11.38 -12.67
CA GLY A 3 -4.03 -10.93 -14.03
C GLY A 3 -2.52 -10.74 -14.28
N LYS A 4 -2.16 -10.50 -15.55
CA LYS A 4 -0.76 -10.26 -15.98
C LYS A 4 -0.04 -9.21 -15.12
N HIS A 5 -0.71 -8.11 -14.79
CA HIS A 5 -0.16 -7.03 -13.97
C HIS A 5 0.16 -7.46 -12.54
N THR A 6 -0.67 -8.31 -11.93
CA THR A 6 -0.43 -8.80 -10.57
C THR A 6 0.77 -9.74 -10.53
N ARG A 7 0.96 -10.57 -11.57
CA ARG A 7 2.16 -11.40 -11.69
C ARG A 7 3.42 -10.54 -11.86
N LEU A 8 3.38 -9.58 -12.78
CA LEU A 8 4.49 -8.64 -13.01
C LEU A 8 4.88 -7.85 -11.74
N LEU A 9 3.90 -7.54 -10.88
CA LEU A 9 4.17 -6.91 -9.60
C LEU A 9 4.97 -7.85 -8.69
N TYR A 10 4.47 -9.04 -8.39
CA TYR A 10 5.10 -9.94 -7.42
C TYR A 10 6.44 -10.52 -7.89
N ASP A 11 6.61 -10.76 -9.19
CA ASP A 11 7.86 -11.32 -9.75
C ASP A 11 9.07 -10.37 -9.59
N LYS A 12 8.85 -9.10 -9.21
CA LYS A 12 9.90 -8.10 -8.96
C LYS A 12 10.46 -8.12 -7.53
N TYR A 13 9.91 -8.94 -6.65
CA TYR A 13 10.21 -8.98 -5.23
C TYR A 13 10.74 -10.33 -4.79
N ILE A 14 11.54 -10.34 -3.74
CA ILE A 14 11.84 -11.60 -3.06
C ILE A 14 10.60 -12.10 -2.32
N TYR A 15 10.56 -13.39 -2.00
CA TYR A 15 9.40 -14.03 -1.35
C TYR A 15 8.91 -13.27 -0.10
N ARG A 16 9.83 -12.75 0.72
CA ARG A 16 9.49 -12.03 1.96
C ARG A 16 8.72 -10.73 1.68
N GLU A 17 9.21 -9.92 0.74
CA GLU A 17 8.58 -8.67 0.31
C GLU A 17 7.23 -8.93 -0.37
N ALA A 18 7.20 -9.88 -1.32
CA ALA A 18 5.98 -10.28 -1.99
C ALA A 18 4.90 -10.74 -1.01
N LYS A 19 5.29 -11.45 0.06
CA LYS A 19 4.40 -11.86 1.14
C LYS A 19 3.82 -10.66 1.90
N VAL A 20 4.65 -9.69 2.30
CA VAL A 20 4.18 -8.47 2.99
C VAL A 20 3.19 -7.70 2.11
N LEU A 21 3.54 -7.48 0.84
CA LEU A 21 2.67 -6.81 -0.12
C LEU A 21 1.34 -7.54 -0.30
N CYS A 22 1.37 -8.86 -0.45
CA CYS A 22 0.17 -9.69 -0.56
C CYS A 22 -0.72 -9.53 0.66
N GLN A 23 -0.14 -9.66 1.86
CA GLN A 23 -0.84 -9.51 3.12
C GLN A 23 -1.51 -8.15 3.28
N LEU A 24 -0.82 -7.06 2.92
CA LEU A 24 -1.39 -5.70 2.95
C LEU A 24 -2.55 -5.56 1.94
N ARG A 25 -2.38 -6.07 0.72
CA ARG A 25 -3.41 -6.01 -0.34
C ARG A 25 -4.66 -6.82 -0.01
N THR A 26 -4.52 -7.92 0.70
CA THR A 26 -5.63 -8.84 1.03
C THR A 26 -6.20 -8.63 2.44
N LYS A 27 -5.69 -7.67 3.23
CA LYS A 27 -6.08 -7.48 4.64
C LYS A 27 -5.86 -8.75 5.47
N HIS A 28 -4.68 -9.34 5.34
CA HIS A 28 -4.21 -10.48 6.13
C HIS A 28 -2.81 -10.19 6.70
N SER A 29 -2.60 -8.94 7.08
CA SER A 29 -1.33 -8.41 7.57
C SER A 29 -1.16 -8.63 9.07
N ARG A 30 -0.01 -8.18 9.58
CA ARG A 30 0.30 -8.15 11.02
C ARG A 30 -0.22 -6.89 11.72
N LEU A 31 -0.98 -6.05 11.03
CA LEU A 31 -1.60 -4.88 11.63
C LEU A 31 -2.77 -5.31 12.53
N ASN A 32 -2.98 -4.61 13.63
CA ASN A 32 -3.98 -4.97 14.63
C ASN A 32 -5.39 -5.10 14.04
N SER A 33 -5.74 -4.29 13.03
CA SER A 33 -7.04 -4.41 12.35
C SER A 33 -7.30 -5.78 11.72
N ASP A 34 -6.25 -6.45 11.26
CA ASP A 34 -6.34 -7.78 10.66
C ASP A 34 -6.21 -8.88 11.72
N LEU A 35 -5.33 -8.69 12.71
CA LEU A 35 -5.10 -9.66 13.78
C LEU A 35 -6.34 -9.86 14.68
N VAL A 36 -7.14 -8.82 14.93
CA VAL A 36 -8.40 -8.95 15.68
C VAL A 36 -9.38 -9.87 14.96
N ARG A 37 -9.41 -9.84 13.61
CA ARG A 37 -10.31 -10.71 12.83
C ARG A 37 -10.00 -12.20 13.02
N THR A 38 -8.76 -12.54 13.32
CA THR A 38 -8.33 -13.91 13.66
C THR A 38 -8.21 -14.14 15.17
N LYS A 39 -8.70 -13.21 16.00
CA LYS A 39 -8.63 -13.25 17.48
C LYS A 39 -7.20 -13.40 18.02
N ALA A 40 -6.20 -12.94 17.27
CA ALA A 40 -4.80 -13.00 17.69
C ALA A 40 -4.43 -11.86 18.66
N VAL A 41 -5.20 -10.77 18.66
CA VAL A 41 -5.11 -9.64 19.59
C VAL A 41 -6.52 -9.18 19.96
N GLU A 42 -6.64 -8.43 21.06
CA GLU A 42 -7.94 -7.98 21.59
C GLU A 42 -8.36 -6.59 21.09
N SER A 43 -7.41 -5.75 20.67
CA SER A 43 -7.68 -4.39 20.19
C SER A 43 -7.17 -4.16 18.76
N ILE A 44 -7.90 -3.36 18.01
CA ILE A 44 -7.53 -2.87 16.68
C ILE A 44 -6.72 -1.57 16.72
N ASP A 45 -6.54 -0.99 17.90
CA ASP A 45 -5.88 0.30 18.06
C ASP A 45 -4.38 0.19 17.80
N CYS A 46 -3.81 1.23 17.20
CA CYS A 46 -2.37 1.33 17.07
C CYS A 46 -1.76 1.60 18.45
N GLU A 47 -0.57 1.06 18.69
CA GLU A 47 0.17 1.27 19.94
C GLU A 47 0.49 2.75 20.22
N CYS A 48 0.46 3.62 19.21
CA CYS A 48 0.53 5.08 19.43
C CYS A 48 -0.74 5.69 20.08
N GLY A 49 -1.84 4.94 20.17
CA GLY A 49 -3.08 5.32 20.84
C GLY A 49 -4.03 6.25 20.05
N LEU A 50 -3.64 6.72 18.87
CA LEU A 50 -4.40 7.78 18.16
C LEU A 50 -5.55 7.26 17.30
N ARG A 51 -5.37 6.13 16.62
CA ARG A 51 -6.36 5.54 15.71
C ARG A 51 -6.17 4.02 15.61
N ARG A 52 -7.12 3.38 14.94
CA ARG A 52 -7.05 1.99 14.51
C ARG A 52 -5.85 1.75 13.59
N GLU A 53 -5.10 0.68 13.85
CA GLU A 53 -3.96 0.29 13.04
C GLU A 53 -4.41 -0.42 11.76
N ILE A 54 -4.67 0.38 10.72
CA ILE A 54 -4.96 -0.07 9.36
C ILE A 54 -3.82 0.32 8.41
N ALA A 55 -3.71 -0.33 7.25
CA ALA A 55 -2.62 -0.08 6.28
C ALA A 55 -2.44 1.41 5.92
N ARG A 56 -3.55 2.14 5.68
CA ARG A 56 -3.50 3.60 5.45
C ARG A 56 -2.85 4.35 6.61
N TYR A 57 -3.29 4.05 7.83
CA TYR A 57 -2.81 4.74 9.02
C TYR A 57 -1.32 4.43 9.26
N PHE A 58 -0.95 3.15 9.17
CA PHE A 58 0.43 2.69 9.29
C PHE A 58 1.35 3.38 8.27
N LEU A 59 0.97 3.38 6.98
CA LEU A 59 1.81 3.94 5.92
C LEU A 59 1.86 5.48 5.90
N PHE A 60 0.80 6.18 6.30
CA PHE A 60 0.69 7.63 6.02
C PHE A 60 0.44 8.51 7.24
N GLU A 61 0.01 7.98 8.39
CA GLU A 61 -0.39 8.82 9.52
C GLU A 61 0.29 8.49 10.86
N CYS A 62 0.74 7.26 11.10
CA CYS A 62 1.28 6.84 12.40
C CYS A 62 2.57 7.58 12.76
N THR A 63 2.53 8.37 13.84
CA THR A 63 3.64 9.26 14.25
C THR A 63 4.91 8.50 14.64
N ARG A 64 4.78 7.25 15.11
CA ARG A 64 5.91 6.37 15.46
C ARG A 64 6.83 6.08 14.28
N TRP A 65 6.31 6.16 13.06
CA TRP A 65 7.02 5.80 11.83
C TRP A 65 7.39 7.02 10.98
N THR A 66 7.37 8.23 11.55
CA THR A 66 7.52 9.46 10.76
C THR A 66 8.88 9.55 10.06
N GLU A 67 9.97 9.21 10.75
CA GLU A 67 11.32 9.25 10.18
C GLU A 67 11.48 8.23 9.05
N GLN A 68 11.00 6.99 9.26
CA GLN A 68 11.07 5.92 8.28
C GLN A 68 10.25 6.22 7.02
N ARG A 69 9.27 7.14 7.11
CA ARG A 69 8.38 7.49 6.00
C ARG A 69 8.88 8.64 5.14
N MET A 70 9.92 9.36 5.54
CA MET A 70 10.45 10.48 4.75
C MET A 70 10.74 10.11 3.28
N PRO A 71 11.36 8.95 2.98
CA PRO A 71 11.57 8.53 1.59
C PRO A 71 10.27 8.33 0.80
N LEU A 72 9.21 7.81 1.45
CA LEU A 72 7.91 7.63 0.78
C LEU A 72 7.23 8.97 0.45
N VAL A 73 7.38 9.96 1.33
CA VAL A 73 6.82 11.31 1.11
C VAL A 73 7.48 11.95 -0.09
N GLU A 74 8.81 11.90 -0.15
CA GLU A 74 9.61 12.47 -1.26
C GLU A 74 9.31 11.76 -2.58
N ALA A 75 9.29 10.43 -2.59
CA ALA A 75 9.07 9.66 -3.82
C ALA A 75 7.65 9.81 -4.37
N ALA A 76 6.63 9.89 -3.51
CA ALA A 76 5.24 9.88 -3.96
C ALA A 76 4.73 11.23 -4.47
N GLY A 77 5.32 12.35 -4.03
CA GLY A 77 4.89 13.69 -4.41
C GLY A 77 3.37 13.88 -4.31
N ALA A 78 2.71 14.23 -5.42
CA ALA A 78 1.26 14.45 -5.48
C ALA A 78 0.41 13.18 -5.18
N ARG A 79 1.01 11.98 -5.17
CA ARG A 79 0.34 10.72 -4.85
C ARG A 79 0.44 10.34 -3.37
N TRP A 80 1.04 11.16 -2.52
CA TRP A 80 1.09 10.92 -1.08
C TRP A 80 -0.31 10.66 -0.50
N GLY A 81 -0.45 9.57 0.27
CA GLY A 81 -1.73 9.14 0.84
C GLY A 81 -2.62 8.29 -0.08
N ASP A 82 -2.23 8.02 -1.33
CA ASP A 82 -2.92 7.08 -2.22
C ASP A 82 -2.55 5.63 -1.90
N LEU A 83 -3.27 5.00 -0.96
CA LEU A 83 -3.03 3.60 -0.59
C LEU A 83 -3.04 2.63 -1.79
N SER A 84 -3.87 2.87 -2.81
CA SER A 84 -3.92 1.97 -3.97
C SER A 84 -2.59 2.03 -4.73
N PHE A 85 -2.08 3.24 -4.98
CA PHE A 85 -0.79 3.48 -5.62
C PHE A 85 0.37 2.79 -4.89
N PHE A 86 0.48 3.01 -3.58
CA PHE A 86 1.54 2.41 -2.75
C PHE A 86 1.48 0.89 -2.63
N LEU A 87 0.33 0.29 -2.92
CA LEU A 87 0.18 -1.17 -2.96
C LEU A 87 0.25 -1.73 -4.39
N GLY A 88 0.60 -0.93 -5.39
CA GLY A 88 0.72 -1.36 -6.79
C GLY A 88 -0.63 -1.56 -7.47
N GLY A 89 -1.61 -0.73 -7.12
CA GLY A 89 -2.93 -0.66 -7.73
C GLY A 89 -3.04 0.47 -8.75
N ARG A 90 -3.87 0.25 -9.77
CA ARG A 90 -4.25 1.26 -10.74
C ARG A 90 -5.50 2.00 -10.29
N THR A 91 -5.60 3.28 -10.59
CA THR A 91 -6.82 4.09 -10.40
C THR A 91 -7.55 4.32 -11.72
N GLU A 92 -8.89 4.40 -11.66
CA GLU A 92 -9.72 4.84 -12.79
C GLU A 92 -9.91 6.36 -12.83
N ARG A 93 -9.28 7.09 -11.89
CA ARG A 93 -9.36 8.56 -11.85
C ARG A 93 -8.79 9.16 -13.13
N LYS A 94 -9.44 10.23 -13.58
CA LYS A 94 -9.03 11.04 -14.72
C LYS A 94 -8.53 12.41 -14.25
N THR A 95 -7.62 12.99 -15.00
CA THR A 95 -7.19 14.39 -14.88
C THR A 95 -8.35 15.32 -15.26
N ALA A 96 -8.20 16.62 -15.02
CA ALA A 96 -9.16 17.62 -15.48
C ALA A 96 -9.35 17.63 -17.01
N THR A 97 -8.34 17.18 -17.77
CA THR A 97 -8.37 17.03 -19.23
C THR A 97 -9.10 15.76 -19.69
N GLY A 98 -9.56 14.90 -18.78
CA GLY A 98 -10.27 13.67 -19.09
C GLY A 98 -9.36 12.46 -19.39
N GLU A 99 -8.05 12.62 -19.27
CA GLU A 99 -7.06 11.56 -19.45
C GLU A 99 -6.93 10.72 -18.18
N TYR A 100 -6.64 9.42 -18.30
CA TYR A 100 -6.42 8.59 -17.11
C TYR A 100 -5.17 9.04 -16.37
N LEU A 101 -5.26 9.17 -15.03
CA LEU A 101 -4.14 9.56 -14.19
C LEU A 101 -2.95 8.60 -14.33
N ASP A 102 -3.24 7.31 -14.42
CA ASP A 102 -2.27 6.23 -14.58
C ASP A 102 -2.02 5.87 -16.05
N GLY A 103 -2.49 6.70 -16.99
CA GLY A 103 -2.48 6.38 -18.41
C GLY A 103 -3.43 5.22 -18.80
N PRO A 104 -3.36 4.78 -20.06
CA PRO A 104 -4.26 3.76 -20.60
C PRO A 104 -4.13 2.42 -19.85
N PRO A 105 -5.25 1.73 -19.52
CA PRO A 105 -5.21 0.47 -18.79
C PRO A 105 -4.31 -0.61 -19.41
N LYS A 106 -4.27 -0.65 -20.75
CA LYS A 106 -3.51 -1.67 -21.50
C LYS A 106 -1.99 -1.53 -21.36
N SER A 107 -1.49 -0.31 -21.16
CA SER A 107 -0.05 -0.01 -21.08
C SER A 107 0.42 0.27 -19.65
N TRP A 108 -0.48 0.25 -18.67
CA TRP A 108 -0.16 0.59 -17.30
C TRP A 108 0.71 -0.48 -16.62
N THR A 109 1.69 -0.03 -15.84
CA THR A 109 2.49 -0.85 -14.93
C THR A 109 2.57 -0.19 -13.56
N PRO A 110 2.61 -0.97 -12.47
CA PRO A 110 2.79 -0.41 -11.14
C PRO A 110 4.18 0.23 -11.00
N ASP A 111 4.26 1.28 -10.19
CA ASP A 111 5.52 1.87 -9.78
C ASP A 111 6.19 0.95 -8.75
N ILE A 112 7.22 0.21 -9.18
CA ILE A 112 7.89 -0.78 -8.34
C ILE A 112 8.70 -0.11 -7.24
N GLU A 113 9.25 1.07 -7.47
CA GLU A 113 10.06 1.75 -6.46
C GLU A 113 9.18 2.23 -5.31
N ILE A 114 8.04 2.83 -5.61
CA ILE A 114 7.06 3.25 -4.60
C ILE A 114 6.56 2.07 -3.78
N VAL A 115 6.26 0.94 -4.44
CA VAL A 115 5.75 -0.24 -3.73
C VAL A 115 6.84 -0.86 -2.86
N LYS A 116 8.11 -0.85 -3.28
CA LYS A 116 9.25 -1.28 -2.45
C LYS A 116 9.40 -0.45 -1.18
N GLN A 117 9.25 0.87 -1.28
CA GLN A 117 9.37 1.75 -0.13
C GLN A 117 8.22 1.56 0.88
N ALA A 118 7.09 0.96 0.47
CA ALA A 118 5.93 0.71 1.32
C ALA A 118 5.95 -0.61 2.12
N ILE A 119 6.92 -1.50 1.90
CA ILE A 119 6.90 -2.88 2.44
C ILE A 119 8.15 -3.27 3.23
#